data_AF-A0A8B3FHK7-F1
#
_entry.id   AF-A0A8B3FHK7-F1
#
_cell.length_a   1.000
_cell.length_b   1.000
_cell.length_c   1.000
_cell.angle_alpha   90.00
_cell.angle_beta   90.00
_cell.angle_gamma   90.00
#
_symmetry.space_group_name_H-M   'P 1'
#
loop_
_entity.id
_entity.type
_entity.pdbx_description
1 polymer ?
#
loop_
_entity_poly.entity_id
_entity_poly.type
_entity_poly.pdbx_seq_one_letter_code
_entity_poly.pdbx_strand_id
1 'polypeptide(L)'
;MANPNTWVDPFGLAGCASVDKDGVLSIKNKFLPDSAEDLALQKHVADWNAQIQANGGSMTRQVVSPEMRASANNAANAAKRATPELYPKGTAPDHTPDVGWGGATEGPIISLLSRVNSYIGGATQAVPAGTICSKMIII
;
A
#
# COMPACT_ATOMS: atom_id res chain seq x y z
N MET A 1 -4.65 4.14 -28.57
CA MET A 1 -5.43 3.93 -27.32
C MET A 1 -4.51 3.21 -26.35
N ALA A 2 -4.18 3.82 -25.21
CA ALA A 2 -3.29 3.20 -24.24
C ALA A 2 -3.99 2.01 -23.58
N ASN A 3 -3.34 0.85 -23.58
CA ASN A 3 -3.84 -0.35 -22.90
C ASN A 3 -3.84 -0.07 -21.39
N PRO A 4 -5.00 -0.09 -20.70
CA PRO A 4 -5.11 0.24 -19.27
C PRO A 4 -4.33 -0.73 -18.36
N ASN A 5 -3.80 -1.82 -18.93
CA ASN A 5 -2.97 -2.81 -18.24
C ASN A 5 -1.46 -2.48 -18.23
N THR A 6 -1.04 -1.37 -18.84
CA THR A 6 0.37 -1.00 -18.87
C THR A 6 0.65 -0.05 -17.72
N TRP A 7 1.22 -0.57 -16.63
CA TRP A 7 1.81 0.28 -15.59
C TRP A 7 2.91 1.14 -16.23
N VAL A 8 2.85 2.45 -16.01
CA VAL A 8 3.85 3.42 -16.45
C VAL A 8 4.65 3.82 -15.23
N ASP A 9 5.98 3.90 -15.37
CA ASP A 9 6.89 4.31 -14.29
C ASP A 9 7.40 5.75 -14.46
N PRO A 10 6.57 6.77 -14.24
CA PRO A 10 7.02 8.15 -14.39
C PRO A 10 8.01 8.57 -13.30
N PHE A 11 8.22 7.76 -12.25
CA PHE A 11 9.00 8.11 -11.06
C PHE A 11 10.22 7.21 -10.82
N GLY A 12 10.53 6.27 -11.73
CA GLY A 12 11.64 5.34 -11.57
C GLY A 12 11.48 4.40 -10.37
N LEU A 13 10.25 4.04 -10.02
CA LEU A 13 9.91 3.16 -8.90
C LEU A 13 10.00 1.68 -9.26
N ALA A 14 10.25 1.33 -10.53
CA ALA A 14 10.51 -0.04 -10.94
C ALA A 14 11.70 -0.60 -10.16
N GLY A 15 11.51 -1.76 -9.52
CA GLY A 15 12.52 -2.37 -8.67
C GLY A 15 12.64 -1.79 -7.25
N CYS A 16 11.83 -0.77 -6.90
CA CYS A 16 11.70 -0.34 -5.50
C CYS A 16 10.84 -1.29 -4.67
N ALA A 17 10.06 -2.17 -5.31
CA ALA A 17 9.42 -3.30 -4.67
C ALA A 17 9.55 -4.56 -5.52
N SER A 18 9.75 -5.69 -4.87
CA SER A 18 9.85 -7.01 -5.52
C SER A 18 9.39 -8.10 -4.56
N VAL A 19 8.78 -9.16 -5.09
CA VAL A 19 8.42 -10.34 -4.32
C VAL A 19 9.35 -11.48 -4.72
N ASP A 20 9.94 -12.16 -3.74
CA ASP A 20 10.77 -13.33 -3.98
C ASP A 20 9.93 -14.62 -4.14
N LYS A 21 10.61 -15.74 -4.38
CA LYS A 21 9.96 -17.06 -4.57
C LYS A 21 9.21 -17.56 -3.32
N ASP A 22 9.55 -17.03 -2.14
CA ASP A 22 8.96 -17.43 -0.85
C ASP A 22 7.81 -16.49 -0.45
N GLY A 23 7.45 -15.54 -1.32
CA GLY A 23 6.36 -14.58 -1.12
C GLY A 23 6.76 -13.38 -0.28
N VAL A 24 8.06 -13.09 -0.11
CA VAL A 24 8.50 -11.93 0.66
C VAL A 24 8.53 -10.70 -0.24
N LEU A 25 7.60 -9.76 0.00
CA LEU A 25 7.59 -8.43 -0.60
C LEU A 25 8.64 -7.55 0.06
N SER A 26 9.75 -7.35 -0.63
CA SER A 26 10.78 -6.39 -0.24
C SER A 26 10.45 -5.01 -0.80
N ILE A 27 10.46 -3.97 0.04
CA ILE A 27 10.37 -2.57 -0.38
C ILE A 27 11.66 -1.83 -0.01
N LYS A 28 12.24 -1.11 -0.96
CA LYS A 28 13.43 -0.29 -0.70
C LYS A 28 13.06 0.88 0.21
N ASN A 29 13.84 1.16 1.25
CA ASN A 29 13.72 2.42 1.95
C ASN A 29 14.43 3.52 1.17
N LYS A 30 13.68 4.53 0.74
CA LYS A 30 14.26 5.73 0.09
C LYS A 30 14.35 6.93 1.03
N PHE A 31 13.80 6.81 2.23
CA PHE A 31 13.77 7.90 3.20
C PHE A 31 15.05 7.89 4.04
N LEU A 32 15.37 9.04 4.63
CA LEU A 32 16.52 9.13 5.53
C LEU A 32 16.23 8.27 6.78
N PRO A 33 17.23 7.51 7.28
CA PRO A 33 17.07 6.77 8.53
C PRO A 33 16.58 7.67 9.67
N ASP A 34 15.66 7.15 10.48
CA ASP A 34 15.02 7.82 11.61
C ASP A 34 14.20 9.08 11.26
N SER A 35 13.96 9.36 9.97
CA SER A 35 13.04 10.41 9.56
C SER A 35 11.59 10.02 9.85
N ALA A 36 10.69 11.01 9.88
CA ALA A 36 9.26 10.76 10.06
C ALA A 36 8.72 9.79 8.99
N GLU A 37 9.18 9.90 7.74
CA GLU A 37 8.81 9.00 6.65
C GLU A 37 9.37 7.58 6.81
N ASP A 38 10.60 7.43 7.29
CA ASP A 38 11.19 6.12 7.60
C ASP A 38 10.38 5.41 8.70
N LEU A 39 10.15 6.08 9.82
CA LEU A 39 9.36 5.53 10.93
C LEU A 39 7.92 5.21 10.51
N ALA A 40 7.30 6.05 9.68
CA ALA A 40 5.98 5.79 9.12
C ALA A 40 5.97 4.58 8.17
N LEU A 41 7.01 4.41 7.34
CA LEU A 41 7.16 3.24 6.48
C LEU A 41 7.33 1.96 7.32
N GLN A 42 8.17 1.99 8.36
CA GLN A 42 8.36 0.88 9.29
C GLN A 42 7.04 0.49 9.96
N LYS A 43 6.29 1.47 10.47
CA LYS A 43 4.99 1.21 11.09
C LYS A 43 4.01 0.59 10.09
N HIS A 44 3.92 1.15 8.89
CA HIS A 44 3.00 0.63 7.87
C HIS A 44 3.36 -0.80 7.45
N VAL A 45 4.64 -1.15 7.32
CA VAL A 45 5.08 -2.54 7.08
C VAL A 45 4.69 -3.47 8.22
N ALA A 46 4.79 -3.01 9.48
CA ALA A 46 4.35 -3.79 10.62
C ALA A 46 2.81 -4.01 10.62
N ASP A 47 2.04 -2.96 10.36
CA ASP A 47 0.57 -3.03 10.27
C ASP A 47 0.12 -3.97 9.13
N TRP A 48 0.77 -3.87 7.97
CA TRP A 48 0.51 -4.75 6.83
C TRP A 48 0.82 -6.22 7.15
N ASN A 49 1.96 -6.50 7.79
CA ASN A 49 2.29 -7.85 8.22
C ASN A 49 1.28 -8.41 9.23
N ALA A 50 0.76 -7.59 10.14
CA ALA A 50 -0.31 -8.00 11.05
C ALA A 50 -1.58 -8.38 10.28
N GLN A 51 -1.92 -7.65 9.22
CA GLN A 51 -3.05 -7.98 8.34
C GLN A 51 -2.82 -9.27 7.54
N ILE A 52 -1.61 -9.51 7.03
CA ILE A 52 -1.28 -10.78 6.38
C ILE A 52 -1.49 -11.96 7.34
N GLN A 53 -1.02 -11.84 8.59
CA GLN A 53 -1.23 -12.87 9.60
C GLN A 53 -2.71 -13.07 9.92
N ALA A 54 -3.48 -11.98 10.10
CA ALA A 54 -4.92 -12.04 10.32
C ALA A 54 -5.68 -12.69 9.15
N ASN A 55 -5.16 -12.58 7.92
CA ASN A 55 -5.73 -13.17 6.71
C ASN A 55 -5.24 -14.62 6.43
N GLY A 56 -4.75 -15.33 7.44
CA GLY A 56 -4.29 -16.72 7.31
C GLY A 56 -2.86 -16.87 6.79
N GLY A 57 -2.05 -15.82 6.87
CA GLY A 57 -0.61 -15.85 6.60
C GLY A 57 -0.20 -15.51 5.17
N SER A 58 -1.14 -15.16 4.29
CA SER A 58 -0.81 -14.67 2.95
C SER A 58 -1.90 -13.77 2.37
N MET A 59 -1.52 -12.99 1.37
CA MET A 59 -2.41 -12.15 0.57
C MET A 59 -2.00 -12.19 -0.90
N THR A 60 -2.94 -11.93 -1.80
CA THR A 60 -2.69 -12.01 -3.24
C THR A 60 -2.89 -10.64 -3.88
N ARG A 61 -1.90 -10.20 -4.66
CA ARG A 61 -2.03 -9.01 -5.50
C ARG A 61 -3.18 -9.21 -6.50
N GLN A 62 -4.15 -8.32 -6.52
CA GLN A 62 -5.34 -8.39 -7.35
C GLN A 62 -5.53 -7.14 -8.23
N VAL A 63 -6.08 -7.31 -9.42
CA VAL A 63 -6.45 -6.15 -10.25
C VAL A 63 -7.56 -5.37 -9.55
N VAL A 64 -7.38 -4.06 -9.39
CA VAL A 64 -8.39 -3.18 -8.80
C VAL A 64 -9.27 -2.64 -9.92
N SER A 65 -10.53 -3.05 -9.95
CA SER A 65 -11.52 -2.51 -10.90
C SER A 65 -11.83 -1.03 -10.60
N PRO A 66 -12.36 -0.27 -11.57
CA PRO A 66 -12.82 1.10 -11.32
C PRO A 66 -13.85 1.19 -10.17
N GLU A 67 -14.73 0.20 -10.06
CA GLU A 67 -15.76 0.13 -9.01
C GLU A 67 -15.14 -0.11 -7.63
N MET A 68 -14.20 -1.07 -7.52
CA MET A 68 -13.45 -1.31 -6.27
C MET A 68 -12.69 -0.05 -5.84
N ARG A 69 -12.04 0.62 -6.81
CA ARG A 69 -11.33 1.89 -6.53
C ARG A 69 -12.29 2.97 -6.05
N ALA A 70 -13.47 3.10 -6.66
CA ALA A 70 -14.48 4.06 -6.23
C ALA A 70 -14.98 3.77 -4.81
N SER A 71 -15.27 2.49 -4.49
CA SER A 71 -15.66 2.06 -3.15
C SER A 71 -14.58 2.36 -2.11
N ALA A 72 -13.33 1.98 -2.37
CA ALA A 72 -12.20 2.25 -1.49
C ALA A 72 -11.99 3.76 -1.26
N ASN A 73 -12.07 4.56 -2.32
CA ASN A 73 -11.98 6.02 -2.21
C ASN A 73 -13.12 6.61 -1.37
N ASN A 74 -14.34 6.08 -1.51
CA ASN A 74 -15.49 6.52 -0.72
C ASN A 74 -15.30 6.21 0.77
N ALA A 75 -14.82 5.00 1.10
CA ALA A 75 -14.53 4.58 2.46
C ALA A 75 -13.41 5.45 3.09
N ALA A 76 -12.29 5.63 2.40
CA ALA A 76 -11.20 6.50 2.84
C ALA A 76 -11.66 7.95 3.10
N ASN A 77 -12.47 8.51 2.20
CA ASN A 77 -13.04 9.84 2.37
C ASN A 77 -14.05 9.90 3.52
N ALA A 78 -14.84 8.85 3.74
CA ALA A 78 -15.77 8.77 4.85
C ALA A 78 -15.02 8.71 6.20
N ALA A 79 -13.97 7.89 6.31
CA ALA A 79 -13.12 7.81 7.50
C ALA A 79 -12.49 9.18 7.82
N LYS A 80 -11.98 9.89 6.81
CA LYS A 80 -11.44 11.24 6.96
C LYS A 80 -12.48 12.26 7.39
N ARG A 81 -13.71 12.19 6.88
CA ARG A 81 -14.81 13.08 7.30
C ARG A 81 -15.28 12.80 8.73
N ALA A 82 -15.27 11.53 9.15
CA ALA A 82 -15.71 11.13 10.47
C ALA A 82 -14.72 11.55 11.57
N THR A 83 -13.42 11.56 11.26
CA THR A 83 -12.34 11.83 12.23
C THR A 83 -11.24 12.74 11.64
N PRO A 84 -11.58 13.97 11.20
CA PRO A 84 -10.66 14.85 10.48
C PRO A 84 -9.38 15.19 11.25
N GLU A 85 -9.44 15.23 12.58
CA GLU A 85 -8.33 15.46 13.49
C GLU A 85 -7.23 14.38 13.42
N LEU A 86 -7.57 13.16 12.99
CA LEU A 86 -6.60 12.08 12.79
C LEU A 86 -5.80 12.26 11.49
N TYR A 87 -6.18 13.20 10.62
CA TYR A 87 -5.56 13.44 9.32
C TYR A 87 -4.98 14.85 9.22
N PRO A 88 -3.95 15.19 10.01
CA PRO A 88 -3.29 16.49 9.92
C PRO A 88 -2.65 16.72 8.55
N LYS A 89 -2.29 17.98 8.26
CA LYS A 89 -1.67 18.36 6.99
C LYS A 89 -0.45 17.48 6.68
N GLY A 90 -0.42 16.91 5.48
CA GLY A 90 0.65 16.01 5.03
C GLY A 90 0.38 14.52 5.28
N THR A 91 -0.76 14.17 5.87
CA THR A 91 -1.26 12.79 5.98
C THR A 91 -2.47 12.54 5.08
N ALA A 92 -2.70 11.29 4.75
CA ALA A 92 -3.86 10.82 3.99
C ALA A 92 -4.41 9.51 4.59
N PRO A 93 -5.72 9.25 4.43
CA PRO A 93 -6.28 7.94 4.69
C PRO A 93 -5.67 6.92 3.74
N ASP A 94 -5.25 5.80 4.31
CA ASP A 94 -4.58 4.72 3.60
C ASP A 94 -5.21 3.38 3.98
N HIS A 95 -5.41 2.51 2.98
CA HIS A 95 -5.88 1.15 3.24
C HIS A 95 -4.68 0.30 3.58
N THR A 96 -4.70 -0.35 4.74
CA THR A 96 -3.65 -1.28 5.14
C THR A 96 -4.26 -2.65 5.38
N PRO A 97 -4.01 -3.64 4.51
CA PRO A 97 -3.18 -3.58 3.30
C PRO A 97 -3.87 -2.78 2.19
N ASP A 98 -3.11 -2.38 1.17
CA ASP A 98 -3.68 -1.74 -0.02
C ASP A 98 -4.71 -2.68 -0.69
N VAL A 99 -5.78 -2.12 -1.25
CA VAL A 99 -6.84 -2.90 -1.90
C VAL A 99 -6.31 -3.73 -3.07
N GLY A 100 -5.31 -3.23 -3.79
CA GLY A 100 -4.60 -3.99 -4.81
C GLY A 100 -3.87 -5.20 -4.26
N TRP A 101 -3.62 -5.29 -2.97
CA TRP A 101 -2.94 -6.40 -2.31
C TRP A 101 -3.88 -7.27 -1.46
N GLY A 102 -5.16 -7.26 -1.78
CA GLY A 102 -6.15 -8.07 -1.07
C GLY A 102 -6.69 -7.40 0.20
N GLY A 103 -6.34 -6.12 0.45
CA GLY A 103 -7.01 -5.33 1.49
C GLY A 103 -8.49 -5.12 1.18
N ALA A 104 -9.31 -5.08 2.23
CA ALA A 104 -10.73 -4.83 2.07
C ALA A 104 -10.99 -3.35 1.75
N THR A 105 -11.98 -3.08 0.91
CA THR A 105 -12.34 -1.72 0.49
C THR A 105 -12.83 -0.84 1.64
N GLU A 106 -13.33 -1.44 2.72
CA GLU A 106 -13.82 -0.74 3.91
C GLU A 106 -12.74 -0.59 5.00
N GLY A 107 -11.55 -1.17 4.81
CA GLY A 107 -10.42 -0.99 5.72
C GLY A 107 -9.77 -2.28 6.24
N PRO A 108 -8.80 -2.17 7.17
CA PRO A 108 -8.50 -1.01 8.01
C PRO A 108 -8.02 0.23 7.25
N ILE A 109 -8.48 1.41 7.69
CA ILE A 109 -8.05 2.71 7.16
C ILE A 109 -7.25 3.43 8.25
N ILE A 110 -6.00 3.78 7.95
CA ILE A 110 -5.09 4.46 8.87
C ILE A 110 -4.69 5.84 8.33
N SER A 111 -4.20 6.70 9.22
CA SER A 111 -3.54 7.94 8.83
C SER A 111 -2.07 7.67 8.52
N LEU A 112 -1.65 7.92 7.29
CA LEU A 112 -0.28 7.73 6.83
C LEU A 112 0.25 9.00 6.17
N LEU A 113 1.55 9.28 6.32
CA LEU A 113 2.19 10.38 5.60
C LEU A 113 1.97 10.21 4.09
N SER A 114 1.42 11.24 3.43
CA SER A 114 1.00 11.13 2.02
C SER A 114 2.15 10.73 1.10
N ARG A 115 3.38 11.17 1.42
CA ARG A 115 4.60 10.78 0.69
C ARG A 115 4.93 9.30 0.81
N VAL A 116 4.71 8.71 1.98
CA VAL A 116 4.91 7.29 2.23
C VAL A 116 3.82 6.49 1.52
N ASN A 117 2.54 6.88 1.68
CA ASN A 117 1.42 6.28 0.97
C ASN A 117 1.66 6.24 -0.56
N SER A 118 1.93 7.40 -1.17
CA SER A 118 2.19 7.48 -2.61
C SER A 118 3.40 6.65 -3.05
N TYR A 119 4.45 6.58 -2.22
CA TYR A 119 5.61 5.77 -2.53
C TYR A 119 5.30 4.27 -2.52
N ILE A 120 4.62 3.77 -1.49
CA ILE A 120 4.28 2.34 -1.36
C ILE A 120 3.30 1.94 -2.46
N GLY A 121 2.24 2.72 -2.67
CA GLY A 121 1.28 2.49 -3.74
C GLY A 121 1.96 2.43 -5.11
N GLY A 122 2.83 3.40 -5.42
CA GLY A 122 3.57 3.43 -6.68
C GLY A 122 4.56 2.28 -6.85
N ALA A 123 5.37 2.01 -5.82
CA ALA A 123 6.41 0.97 -5.87
C ALA A 123 5.81 -0.43 -6.00
N THR A 124 4.76 -0.73 -5.24
CA THR A 124 4.16 -2.06 -5.21
C THR A 124 3.21 -2.31 -6.39
N GLN A 125 2.76 -1.27 -7.10
CA GLN A 125 1.92 -1.42 -8.29
C GLN A 125 2.65 -2.09 -9.46
N ALA A 126 3.99 -2.00 -9.50
CA ALA A 126 4.81 -2.67 -10.50
C ALA A 126 4.81 -4.20 -10.36
N VAL A 127 4.39 -4.74 -9.20
CA VAL A 127 4.33 -6.18 -8.98
C VAL A 127 3.12 -6.78 -9.72
N PRO A 128 3.29 -7.88 -10.48
CA PRO A 128 2.19 -8.49 -11.23
C PRO A 128 1.03 -8.94 -10.35
N ALA A 129 -0.20 -8.79 -10.86
CA ALA A 129 -1.37 -9.41 -10.24
C ALA A 129 -1.23 -10.95 -10.24
N GLY A 130 -1.78 -11.60 -9.22
CA GLY A 130 -1.59 -13.02 -8.93
C GLY A 130 -0.39 -13.32 -8.04
N THR A 131 0.49 -12.34 -7.78
CA THR A 131 1.63 -12.52 -6.89
C THR A 131 1.17 -12.69 -5.44
N ILE A 132 1.66 -13.73 -4.78
CA ILE A 132 1.37 -14.03 -3.38
C ILE A 132 2.40 -13.33 -2.50
N CYS A 133 1.94 -12.59 -1.50
CA CYS A 133 2.74 -11.98 -0.46
C CYS A 133 2.43 -12.65 0.89
N SER A 134 3.44 -13.26 1.51
CA SER A 134 3.38 -13.88 2.83
C SER A 134 3.99 -12.99 3.91
N LYS A 135 4.81 -12.00 3.51
CA LYS A 135 5.46 -11.05 4.41
C LYS A 135 5.96 -9.84 3.63
N MET A 136 5.91 -8.67 4.25
CA MET A 136 6.57 -7.45 3.77
C MET A 136 7.80 -7.12 4.61
N ILE A 137 8.90 -6.71 3.97
CA ILE A 137 10.14 -6.26 4.64
C ILE A 137 10.67 -4.99 3.98
N ILE A 138 11.49 -4.25 4.72
CA ILE A 138 12.20 -3.07 4.22
C ILE A 138 13.65 -3.46 3.93
N ILE A 139 14.20 -3.00 2.80
CA ILE A 139 15.59 -3.20 2.36
C ILE A 139 16.32 -1.89 2.04
#